data_AF-A0A419NBA3-F1
#
_entry.id   AF-A0A419NBA3-F1
#
_cell.length_a   1.000
_cell.length_b   1.000
_cell.length_c   1.000
_cell.angle_alpha   90.00
_cell.angle_beta   90.00
_cell.angle_gamma   90.00
#
_symmetry.space_group_name_H-M   'P 1'
#
loop_
_entity.id
_entity.type
_entity.pdbx_description
1 polymer ?
#
loop_
_entity_poly.entity_id
_entity_poly.type
_entity_poly.pdbx_seq_one_letter_code
_entity_poly.pdbx_strand_id
1 'polypeptide(L)' 'MNNNLAGLSKEEMDKVSAGLAAGTVAVRERNHLPVNADEVEMEQPEHLRTYFRERLAHYRSNLRKSNRSD' A
#
# COMPACT_ATOMS: atom_id res chain seq x y z
N MET A 1 21.25 -6.89 -15.24
CA MET A 1 19.85 -6.80 -14.78
C MET A 1 19.69 -5.40 -14.22
N ASN A 2 19.10 -4.51 -15.02
CA ASN A 2 19.15 -3.07 -14.78
C ASN A 2 17.90 -2.68 -14.00
N ASN A 3 17.95 -2.79 -12.68
CA ASN A 3 16.91 -2.33 -11.76
C ASN A 3 16.97 -0.79 -11.61
N ASN A 4 17.07 -0.08 -12.74
CA ASN A 4 17.09 1.37 -12.74
C ASN A 4 15.65 1.87 -12.66
N LEU A 5 15.26 2.32 -11.48
CA LEU A 5 14.00 3.06 -11.24
C LEU A 5 13.80 4.23 -12.21
N ALA A 6 14.88 4.70 -12.85
CA ALA A 6 14.89 5.76 -13.84
C ALA A 6 14.26 5.41 -15.21
N GLY A 7 13.92 4.14 -15.46
CA GLY A 7 13.27 3.70 -16.72
C GLY A 7 11.84 3.21 -16.55
N LEU A 8 11.30 3.23 -15.32
CA LEU A 8 9.94 2.76 -15.05
C LEU A 8 8.94 3.72 -15.67
N SER A 9 7.99 3.17 -16.43
CA SER A 9 6.86 3.96 -16.91
C SER A 9 6.07 4.51 -15.72
N LYS A 10 5.46 5.70 -15.90
CA LYS A 10 4.63 6.34 -14.87
C LYS A 10 3.68 5.35 -14.19
N GLU A 11 3.08 4.44 -14.96
CA GLU A 11 2.18 3.40 -14.44
C GLU A 11 2.81 2.43 -13.43
N GLU A 12 4.07 2.03 -13.61
CA GLU A 12 4.75 1.16 -12.65
C GLU A 12 5.15 1.93 -11.38
N MET A 13 5.57 3.18 -11.54
CA MET A 13 5.87 4.06 -10.40
C MET A 13 4.62 4.31 -9.55
N ASP A 14 3.47 4.44 -10.22
CA ASP A 14 2.16 4.61 -9.60
C ASP A 14 1.71 3.33 -8.88
N LYS A 15 1.89 2.15 -9.48
CA LYS A 15 1.67 0.83 -8.82
C LYS A 15 2.52 0.67 -7.56
N VAL A 16 3.80 1.05 -7.61
CA VAL A 16 4.70 0.99 -6.44
C VAL A 16 4.23 1.96 -5.35
N SER A 17 3.86 3.18 -5.75
CA SER A 17 3.35 4.21 -4.83
C SER A 17 2.05 3.76 -4.15
N ALA A 18 1.12 3.16 -4.89
CA ALA A 18 -0.12 2.58 -4.36
C ALA A 18 0.15 1.44 -3.37
N GLY A 19 1.08 0.53 -3.68
CA GLY A 19 1.48 -0.53 -2.75
C GLY A 19 2.12 0.01 -1.47
N LEU A 20 3.00 1.00 -1.59
CA LEU A 20 3.66 1.65 -0.46
C LEU A 20 2.65 2.39 0.43
N ALA A 21 1.70 3.09 -0.19
CA ALA A 21 0.65 3.81 0.51
C ALA A 21 -0.25 2.84 1.28
N ALA A 22 -0.64 1.71 0.67
CA ALA A 22 -1.43 0.67 1.35
C ALA A 22 -0.69 0.08 2.55
N GLY A 23 0.62 -0.19 2.42
CA GLY A 23 1.45 -0.66 3.53
C GLY A 23 1.59 0.38 4.63
N THR A 24 1.76 1.65 4.25
CA THR A 24 1.86 2.77 5.19
C THR A 24 0.57 2.94 5.99
N VAL A 25 -0.59 2.86 5.33
CA VAL A 25 -1.91 2.90 5.99
C VAL A 25 -2.02 1.79 7.02
N ALA A 26 -1.74 0.54 6.62
CA ALA A 26 -1.89 -0.59 7.51
C ALA A 26 -0.93 -0.52 8.72
N VAL A 27 0.32 -0.08 8.53
CA VAL A 27 1.28 0.11 9.63
C VAL A 27 0.88 1.28 10.53
N ARG A 28 0.35 2.37 9.97
CA ARG A 28 -0.16 3.50 10.76
C ARG A 28 -1.40 3.10 11.58
N GLU A 29 -2.33 2.34 11.00
CA GLU A 29 -3.48 1.75 11.71
C GLU A 29 -3.01 0.91 12.91
N ARG A 30 -1.96 0.09 12.75
CA ARG A 30 -1.38 -0.70 13.85
C ARG A 30 -0.77 0.15 14.96
N ASN A 31 -0.07 1.21 14.58
CA ASN A 31 0.65 2.07 15.53
C ASN A 31 -0.25 3.13 16.18
N HIS A 32 -1.58 3.02 16.03
CA HIS A 32 -2.55 4.02 16.49
C HIS A 32 -2.27 5.43 15.95
N LEU A 33 -1.61 5.52 14.78
CA LEU A 33 -1.34 6.79 14.12
C LEU A 33 -2.56 7.19 13.28
N PRO A 34 -2.91 8.49 13.24
CA PRO A 34 -3.99 8.96 12.39
C PRO A 34 -3.62 8.73 10.92
N VAL A 35 -4.41 7.91 10.24
CA VAL A 35 -4.27 7.68 8.80
C VAL A 35 -5.64 7.60 8.15
N ASN A 36 -5.77 8.26 7.01
CA ASN A 36 -7.03 8.35 6.28
C ASN A 36 -6.94 7.46 5.03
N ALA A 37 -7.34 6.19 5.18
CA ALA A 37 -7.25 5.22 4.09
C ALA A 37 -8.07 5.63 2.85
N ASP A 38 -9.21 6.28 3.08
CA ASP A 38 -10.13 6.75 2.04
C ASP A 38 -9.50 7.87 1.20
N GLU A 39 -8.81 8.80 1.87
CA GLU A 39 -8.08 9.89 1.21
C GLU A 39 -6.97 9.36 0.30
N VAL A 40 -6.22 8.36 0.78
CA VAL A 40 -5.19 7.68 -0.01
C VAL A 40 -5.81 6.93 -1.19
N GLU A 41 -6.94 6.26 -1.02
CA GLU A 41 -7.66 5.60 -2.11
C GLU A 41 -8.21 6.61 -3.15
N MET A 42 -8.54 7.82 -2.70
CA MET A 42 -8.97 8.93 -3.57
C MET A 42 -7.81 9.58 -4.31
N GLU A 43 -6.62 9.66 -3.71
CA GLU A 43 -5.39 10.11 -4.39
C GLU A 43 -4.91 9.12 -5.45
N GLN A 44 -5.13 7.82 -5.23
CA GLN A 44 -4.76 6.81 -6.22
C GLN A 44 -5.73 6.83 -7.42
N PRO A 45 -5.21 6.68 -8.65
CA PRO A 45 -6.05 6.62 -9.83
C PRO A 45 -6.91 5.35 -9.83
N GLU A 46 -8.09 5.41 -10.46
CA GLU A 46 -9.10 4.33 -10.41
C GLU A 46 -8.55 2.95 -10.81
N HIS A 47 -7.65 2.90 -11.78
CA HIS A 47 -7.03 1.65 -12.25
C HIS A 47 -6.13 0.99 -11.20
N LEU A 48 -5.67 1.75 -10.20
CA LEU A 48 -4.87 1.24 -9.07
C LEU A 48 -5.67 1.06 -7.79
N ARG A 49 -6.92 1.53 -7.70
CA ARG A 49 -7.76 1.29 -6.52
C ARG A 49 -7.94 -0.20 -6.26
N THR A 50 -8.11 -1.00 -7.31
CA THR A 50 -8.18 -2.46 -7.20
C THR A 50 -6.90 -3.03 -6.60
N TYR A 51 -5.73 -2.60 -7.10
CA TYR A 51 -4.43 -3.02 -6.60
C TYR A 51 -4.19 -2.57 -5.15
N PHE A 52 -4.58 -1.35 -4.81
CA PHE A 52 -4.49 -0.78 -3.46
C PHE A 52 -5.33 -1.59 -2.48
N ARG A 53 -6.59 -1.92 -2.82
CA ARG A 53 -7.47 -2.74 -1.98
C ARG A 53 -6.91 -4.14 -1.74
N GLU A 54 -6.40 -4.80 -2.77
CA GLU A 54 -5.74 -6.11 -2.62
C GLU A 54 -4.51 -6.02 -1.69
N ARG A 55 -3.69 -4.99 -1.86
CA ARG A 55 -2.52 -4.75 -0.99
C ARG A 55 -2.94 -4.45 0.44
N LEU A 56 -3.93 -3.58 0.65
CA LEU A 56 -4.45 -3.23 1.97
C LEU A 56 -4.98 -4.46 2.71
N ALA A 57 -5.75 -5.32 2.02
CA ALA A 57 -6.23 -6.58 2.57
C ALA A 57 -5.07 -7.52 2.95
N HIS A 58 -4.05 -7.61 2.10
CA HIS A 58 -2.84 -8.38 2.38
C HIS A 58 -2.10 -7.86 3.61
N TYR A 59 -1.91 -6.55 3.74
CA TYR A 59 -1.25 -5.95 4.90
C TYR A 59 -2.05 -6.14 6.19
N ARG A 60 -3.37 -5.96 6.18
CA ARG A 60 -4.25 -6.24 7.33
C ARG A 60 -4.16 -7.71 7.77
N SER A 61 -4.11 -8.64 6.83
CA SER A 61 -3.91 -10.06 7.11
C SER A 61 -2.53 -10.33 7.73
N ASN A 62 -1.46 -9.72 7.19
CA ASN A 62 -0.10 -9.87 7.72
C ASN A 62 0.04 -9.26 9.13
N LEU A 63 -0.58 -8.12 9.38
CA LEU A 63 -0.64 -7.49 10.70
C LEU A 63 -1.31 -8.41 11.73
N ARG A 64 -2.42 -9.04 11.35
CA ARG A 64 -3.11 -10.02 12.21
C ARG A 64 -2.23 -11.24 12.51
N LYS A 65 -1.41 -11.69 11.56
CA LYS A 65 -0.46 -12.78 11.77
C LYS A 65 0.70 -12.37 12.68
N SER A 66 1.22 -11.15 12.53
CA SER A 66 2.34 -10.65 13.35
C SER A 66 1.99 -10.50 14.83
N ASN A 67 0.72 -10.26 15.17
CA ASN A 67 0.26 -10.23 16.56
C ASN A 67 -0.01 -11.64 17.15
N ARG A 68 0.15 -12.71 16.37
CA ARG A 68 -0.15 -14.09 16.77
C ARG A 68 1.10 -14.94 16.99
N SER A 69 2.28 -14.36 16.86
CA SER A 69 3.55 -14.94 17.27
C SER A 69 3.88 -14.42 18.67
N ASP A 70 3.15 -14.90 19.67
CA ASP A 70 3.55 -14.88 21.09
C ASP A 70 3.58 -16.35 21.55
#